data_AF-A0A9W6CI92-F1
#
_entry.id   AF-A0A9W6CI92-F1
#
_cell.length_a   1.000
_cell.length_b   1.000
_cell.length_c   1.000
_cell.angle_alpha   90.00
_cell.angle_beta   90.00
_cell.angle_gamma   90.00
#
_symmetry.space_group_name_H-M   'P 1'
#
loop_
_entity.id
_entity.type
_entity.pdbx_description
1 polymer ?
#
loop_
_entity_poly.entity_id
_entity_poly.type
_entity_poly.pdbx_seq_one_letter_code
_entity_poly.pdbx_strand_id
1 'polypeptide(L)'
;MFRTLSDFISDITGGHREAAAFDESDYRLAAAALLVHVMSIDGAVTPEERDVLKTILAGRFALDEAETEQLVELAIAKDAEAVDLYAFTSVLNRALDEEGRLRIVEMMFEVAYADGGLSEFEDNLVWRAAELLNVGSRDRIRIRREVREETEGGDTPV
;
A
#
# COMPACT_ATOMS: atom_id res chain seq x y z
N MET A 1 -28.05 -20.28 -27.50
CA MET A 1 -26.97 -20.13 -28.50
C MET A 1 -26.17 -18.88 -28.16
N PHE A 2 -25.26 -18.94 -27.16
CA PHE A 2 -24.32 -17.86 -26.82
C PHE A 2 -22.98 -18.48 -26.42
N ARG A 3 -22.36 -19.24 -27.33
CA ARG A 3 -20.96 -19.65 -27.24
C ARG A 3 -20.19 -18.93 -28.33
N THR A 4 -19.61 -17.81 -27.94
CA THR A 4 -18.66 -17.02 -28.75
C THR A 4 -17.78 -16.17 -27.83
N LEU A 5 -18.16 -15.98 -26.56
CA LEU A 5 -17.35 -15.32 -25.54
C LEU A 5 -16.27 -16.25 -24.95
N SER A 6 -16.54 -17.56 -24.81
CA SER A 6 -15.56 -18.51 -24.26
C SER A 6 -14.36 -18.80 -25.18
N ASP A 7 -14.51 -18.65 -26.49
CA ASP A 7 -13.42 -18.92 -27.45
C ASP A 7 -12.51 -17.70 -27.64
N PHE A 8 -12.95 -16.52 -27.21
CA PHE A 8 -12.12 -15.32 -27.10
C PHE A 8 -11.26 -15.35 -25.82
N ILE A 9 -11.75 -16.04 -24.78
CA ILE A 9 -11.08 -16.23 -23.49
C ILE A 9 -9.88 -17.20 -23.58
N SER A 10 -9.68 -17.94 -24.67
CA SER A 10 -8.71 -19.04 -24.63
C SER A 10 -7.28 -18.76 -25.14
N ASP A 11 -7.00 -17.88 -26.11
CA ASP A 11 -5.78 -18.17 -26.92
C ASP A 11 -4.93 -17.00 -27.43
N ILE A 12 -5.36 -15.75 -27.31
CA ILE A 12 -4.75 -14.68 -28.14
C ILE A 12 -3.46 -14.02 -27.62
N THR A 13 -3.02 -14.22 -26.37
CA THR A 13 -1.69 -13.64 -26.00
C THR A 13 -0.90 -14.48 -25.00
N GLY A 14 -0.87 -15.80 -25.22
CA GLY A 14 0.06 -16.70 -24.55
C GLY A 14 1.49 -16.14 -24.54
N GLY A 15 2.03 -15.96 -23.33
CA GLY A 15 3.43 -15.60 -23.11
C GLY A 15 3.68 -14.27 -22.40
N HIS A 16 2.83 -13.86 -21.46
CA HIS A 16 3.31 -13.15 -20.27
C HIS A 16 3.03 -14.06 -19.10
N ARG A 17 3.92 -14.12 -18.10
CA ARG A 17 3.58 -14.70 -16.79
C ARG A 17 2.18 -14.19 -16.43
N GLU A 18 1.31 -15.01 -15.85
CA GLU A 18 0.17 -14.47 -15.10
C GLU A 18 0.74 -13.40 -14.16
N ALA A 19 0.70 -12.13 -14.59
CA ALA A 19 0.99 -11.01 -13.72
C ALA A 19 -0.01 -11.21 -12.60
N ALA A 20 0.47 -11.52 -11.40
CA ALA A 20 -0.35 -12.07 -10.34
C ALA A 20 -1.58 -11.18 -10.19
N ALA A 21 -2.75 -11.67 -10.61
CA ALA A 21 -3.95 -10.86 -10.65
C ALA A 21 -4.30 -10.52 -9.19
N PHE A 22 -4.04 -9.29 -8.77
CA PHE A 22 -4.39 -8.81 -7.45
C PHE A 22 -5.92 -8.69 -7.36
N ASP A 23 -6.58 -9.76 -6.92
CA ASP A 23 -8.02 -9.75 -6.70
C ASP A 23 -8.40 -8.95 -5.44
N GLU A 24 -9.70 -8.71 -5.23
CA GLU A 24 -10.19 -7.90 -4.11
C GLU A 24 -9.83 -8.43 -2.72
N SER A 25 -9.48 -9.72 -2.62
CA SER A 25 -9.09 -10.37 -1.38
C SER A 25 -7.58 -10.45 -1.16
N ASP A 26 -6.79 -10.01 -2.15
CA ASP A 26 -5.34 -9.95 -2.04
C ASP A 26 -4.93 -8.88 -1.01
N TYR A 27 -4.20 -9.31 0.02
CA TYR A 27 -3.72 -8.42 1.07
C TYR A 27 -2.78 -7.35 0.53
N ARG A 28 -2.07 -7.60 -0.57
CA ARG A 28 -1.16 -6.64 -1.21
C ARG A 28 -1.95 -5.47 -1.80
N LEU A 29 -3.11 -5.74 -2.40
CA LEU A 29 -4.03 -4.70 -2.87
C LEU A 29 -4.61 -3.91 -1.72
N ALA A 30 -5.06 -4.59 -0.65
CA ALA A 30 -5.58 -3.91 0.53
C ALA A 30 -4.50 -3.03 1.22
N ALA A 31 -3.26 -3.50 1.27
CA ALA A 31 -2.12 -2.75 1.79
C ALA A 31 -1.83 -1.52 0.92
N ALA A 32 -1.69 -1.71 -0.39
CA ALA A 32 -1.41 -0.63 -1.33
C ALA A 32 -2.52 0.42 -1.33
N ALA A 33 -3.80 0.02 -1.32
CA ALA A 33 -4.92 0.94 -1.25
C ALA A 33 -4.94 1.73 0.08
N LEU A 34 -4.58 1.09 1.20
CA LEU A 34 -4.43 1.79 2.48
C LEU A 34 -3.30 2.82 2.45
N LEU A 35 -2.16 2.50 1.82
CA LEU A 35 -1.06 3.47 1.65
C LEU A 35 -1.48 4.65 0.78
N VAL A 36 -2.16 4.39 -0.35
CA VAL A 36 -2.72 5.44 -1.21
C VAL A 36 -3.67 6.33 -0.41
N HIS A 37 -4.54 5.74 0.41
CA HIS A 37 -5.47 6.50 1.26
C HIS A 37 -4.76 7.41 2.28
N VAL A 38 -3.61 6.96 2.81
CA VAL A 38 -2.78 7.79 3.69
C VAL A 38 -2.23 8.99 2.93
N MET A 39 -1.66 8.77 1.76
CA MET A 39 -1.05 9.82 0.92
C MET A 39 -2.09 10.76 0.28
N SER A 40 -3.35 10.32 0.12
CA SER A 40 -4.41 11.10 -0.53
C SER A 40 -5.30 11.88 0.46
N ILE A 41 -5.02 11.82 1.77
CA ILE A 41 -5.97 12.34 2.77
C ILE A 41 -6.13 13.87 2.73
N ASP A 42 -5.08 14.60 2.33
CA ASP A 42 -5.09 16.06 2.21
C ASP A 42 -5.05 16.55 0.75
N GLY A 43 -5.01 15.64 -0.22
CA GLY A 43 -4.84 15.97 -1.63
C GLY A 43 -4.86 14.76 -2.57
N ALA A 44 -4.51 14.98 -3.84
CA ALA A 44 -4.29 13.89 -4.76
C ALA A 44 -2.82 13.46 -4.71
N VAL A 45 -2.57 12.16 -4.82
CA VAL A 45 -1.21 11.60 -4.89
C VAL A 45 -0.44 12.23 -6.07
N THR A 46 0.69 12.84 -5.75
CA THR A 46 1.62 13.46 -6.69
C THR A 46 2.47 12.40 -7.42
N PRO A 47 3.09 12.75 -8.57
CA PRO A 47 4.02 11.84 -9.25
C PRO A 47 5.18 11.37 -8.36
N GLU A 48 5.74 12.26 -7.54
CA GLU A 48 6.86 11.98 -6.65
C GLU A 48 6.47 10.99 -5.56
N GLU A 49 5.31 11.20 -4.93
CA GLU A 49 4.73 10.28 -3.95
C GLU A 49 4.41 8.91 -4.56
N ARG A 50 3.89 8.88 -5.78
CA ARG A 50 3.65 7.63 -6.52
C ARG A 50 4.94 6.85 -6.75
N ASP A 51 6.04 7.51 -7.05
CA ASP A 51 7.34 6.85 -7.25
C ASP A 51 7.90 6.25 -5.95
N VAL A 52 7.68 6.92 -4.81
CA VAL A 52 8.03 6.37 -3.49
C VAL A 52 7.16 5.15 -3.16
N LEU A 53 5.84 5.25 -3.37
CA LEU A 53 4.91 4.13 -3.19
C LEU A 53 5.34 2.91 -4.04
N LYS A 54 5.69 3.12 -5.31
CA LYS A 54 6.19 2.05 -6.19
C LYS A 54 7.44 1.40 -5.64
N THR A 55 8.40 2.20 -5.17
CA THR A 55 9.66 1.69 -4.60
C THR A 55 9.41 0.80 -3.38
N ILE A 56 8.55 1.26 -2.47
CA ILE A 56 8.16 0.51 -1.26
C ILE A 56 7.45 -0.79 -1.65
N LEU A 57 6.44 -0.73 -2.52
CA LEU A 57 5.66 -1.90 -2.93
C LEU A 57 6.52 -2.94 -3.67
N ALA A 58 7.35 -2.50 -4.62
CA ALA A 58 8.24 -3.38 -5.37
C ALA A 58 9.20 -4.11 -4.44
N GLY A 59 9.85 -3.38 -3.52
CA GLY A 59 10.78 -3.95 -2.55
C GLY A 59 10.10 -4.89 -1.54
N ARG A 60 8.96 -4.48 -0.98
CA ARG A 60 8.28 -5.23 0.08
C ARG A 60 7.61 -6.49 -0.40
N PHE A 61 7.02 -6.45 -1.59
CA PHE A 61 6.27 -7.56 -2.16
C PHE A 61 7.05 -8.31 -3.23
N ALA A 62 8.31 -7.96 -3.45
CA ALA A 62 9.20 -8.58 -4.44
C ALA A 62 8.58 -8.63 -5.85
N LEU A 63 7.99 -7.50 -6.26
CA LEU A 63 7.28 -7.35 -7.53
C LEU A 63 8.23 -6.81 -8.61
N ASP A 64 7.99 -7.19 -9.86
CA ASP A 64 8.62 -6.51 -10.99
C ASP A 64 7.93 -5.16 -11.31
N GLU A 65 8.50 -4.40 -12.26
CA GLU A 65 7.98 -3.08 -12.63
C GLU A 65 6.53 -3.13 -13.13
N ALA A 66 6.17 -4.15 -13.91
CA ALA A 66 4.83 -4.28 -14.48
C ALA A 66 3.81 -4.67 -13.40
N GLU A 67 4.16 -5.61 -12.52
CA GLU A 67 3.34 -5.99 -11.37
C GLU A 67 3.15 -4.83 -10.39
N THR A 68 4.21 -4.04 -10.15
CA THR A 68 4.16 -2.88 -9.26
C THR A 68 3.24 -1.80 -9.83
N GLU A 69 3.37 -1.49 -11.13
CA GLU A 69 2.50 -0.51 -11.79
C GLU A 69 1.03 -0.94 -11.72
N GLN A 70 0.76 -2.21 -12.04
CA GLN A 70 -0.59 -2.77 -11.96
C GLN A 70 -1.16 -2.68 -10.54
N LEU A 71 -0.37 -2.99 -9.51
CA LEU A 71 -0.82 -2.90 -8.12
C LEU A 71 -1.15 -1.47 -7.72
N VAL A 72 -0.33 -0.49 -8.13
CA VAL A 72 -0.57 0.93 -7.85
C VAL A 72 -1.83 1.43 -8.55
N GLU A 73 -2.05 1.09 -9.81
CA GLU A 73 -3.26 1.47 -10.55
C GLU A 73 -4.53 0.91 -9.89
N LEU A 74 -4.49 -0.38 -9.50
CA LEU A 74 -5.59 -1.02 -8.80
C LEU A 74 -5.84 -0.39 -7.41
N ALA A 75 -4.76 -0.07 -6.69
CA ALA A 75 -4.85 0.56 -5.37
C ALA A 75 -5.50 1.95 -5.43
N ILE A 76 -5.13 2.79 -6.40
CA ILE A 76 -5.73 4.10 -6.62
C ILE A 76 -7.21 3.97 -6.97
N ALA A 77 -7.57 3.03 -7.85
CA ALA A 77 -8.97 2.77 -8.17
C ALA A 77 -9.75 2.31 -6.93
N LYS A 78 -9.15 1.45 -6.11
CA LYS A 78 -9.79 0.92 -4.90
C LYS A 78 -9.96 1.97 -3.82
N ASP A 79 -8.99 2.88 -3.65
CA ASP A 79 -9.08 4.03 -2.74
C ASP A 79 -10.25 4.95 -3.13
N ALA A 80 -10.41 5.24 -4.42
CA ALA A 80 -11.50 6.07 -4.92
C ALA A 80 -12.91 5.47 -4.67
N GLU A 81 -13.02 4.15 -4.52
CA GLU A 81 -14.26 3.43 -4.18
C GLU A 81 -14.44 3.22 -2.67
N ALA A 82 -13.40 3.45 -1.88
CA ALA A 82 -13.40 3.10 -0.47
C ALA A 82 -14.31 4.02 0.35
N VAL A 83 -15.12 3.39 1.21
CA VAL A 83 -16.01 4.12 2.13
C VAL A 83 -15.31 4.41 3.45
N ASP A 84 -14.45 3.48 3.91
CA ASP A 84 -13.71 3.61 5.16
C ASP A 84 -12.44 2.71 5.20
N LEU A 85 -11.64 2.91 6.26
CA LEU A 85 -10.45 2.12 6.56
C LEU A 85 -10.75 0.65 6.91
N TYR A 86 -11.98 0.34 7.33
CA TYR A 86 -12.34 -1.01 7.79
C TYR A 86 -12.28 -2.01 6.64
N ALA A 87 -12.67 -1.59 5.43
CA ALA A 87 -12.57 -2.40 4.22
C ALA A 87 -11.15 -2.94 4.01
N PHE A 88 -10.12 -2.10 4.11
CA PHE A 88 -8.72 -2.51 3.95
C PHE A 88 -8.20 -3.32 5.15
N THR A 89 -8.40 -2.78 6.34
CA THR A 89 -7.83 -3.36 7.57
C THR A 89 -8.45 -4.71 7.92
N SER A 90 -9.70 -4.99 7.52
CA SER A 90 -10.32 -6.31 7.71
C SER A 90 -9.65 -7.40 6.86
N VAL A 91 -9.30 -7.11 5.61
CA VAL A 91 -8.53 -8.01 4.73
C VAL A 91 -7.15 -8.26 5.32
N LEU A 92 -6.47 -7.18 5.73
CA LEU A 92 -5.12 -7.26 6.32
C LEU A 92 -5.11 -8.05 7.63
N ASN A 93 -6.07 -7.83 8.53
CA ASN A 93 -6.18 -8.59 9.78
C ASN A 93 -6.46 -10.09 9.55
N ARG A 94 -7.16 -10.44 8.46
CA ARG A 94 -7.43 -11.84 8.12
C ARG A 94 -6.20 -12.53 7.52
N ALA A 95 -5.41 -11.80 6.75
CA ALA A 95 -4.29 -12.35 5.98
C ALA A 95 -2.95 -12.31 6.73
N LEU A 96 -2.75 -11.34 7.62
CA LEU A 96 -1.45 -11.05 8.23
C LEU A 96 -1.41 -11.39 9.73
N ASP A 97 -0.27 -11.94 10.13
CA ASP A 97 0.11 -12.05 11.53
C ASP A 97 0.52 -10.70 12.12
N GLU A 98 0.86 -10.68 13.42
CA GLU A 98 1.24 -9.44 14.12
C GLU A 98 2.42 -8.75 13.44
N GLU A 99 3.45 -9.51 13.08
CA GLU A 99 4.63 -8.98 12.41
C GLU A 99 4.27 -8.37 11.05
N GLY A 100 3.41 -9.04 10.27
CA GLY A 100 2.85 -8.50 9.03
C GLY A 100 2.11 -7.18 9.23
N ARG A 101 1.30 -7.06 10.28
CA ARG A 101 0.57 -5.81 10.56
C ARG A 101 1.50 -4.69 11.02
N LEU A 102 2.54 -4.99 11.79
CA LEU A 102 3.60 -4.03 12.14
C LEU A 102 4.28 -3.49 10.88
N ARG A 103 4.59 -4.36 9.91
CA ARG A 103 5.18 -3.96 8.63
C ARG A 103 4.26 -3.05 7.80
N ILE A 104 2.94 -3.25 7.83
CA ILE A 104 2.01 -2.32 7.17
C ILE A 104 2.05 -0.94 7.83
N VAL A 105 2.14 -0.88 9.16
CA VAL A 105 2.26 0.40 9.89
C VAL A 105 3.57 1.11 9.59
N GLU A 106 4.67 0.36 9.49
CA GLU A 106 5.96 0.86 9.01
C GLU A 106 5.85 1.49 7.62
N MET A 107 5.30 0.75 6.65
CA MET A 107 5.09 1.26 5.29
C MET A 107 4.21 2.52 5.24
N MET A 108 3.20 2.63 6.10
CA MET A 108 2.37 3.84 6.19
C MET A 108 3.19 5.07 6.62
N PHE A 109 4.13 4.90 7.55
CA PHE A 109 5.03 6.00 7.92
C PHE A 109 6.06 6.29 6.82
N GLU A 110 6.59 5.27 6.14
CA GLU A 110 7.54 5.47 5.04
C GLU A 110 6.95 6.35 3.93
N VAL A 111 5.72 6.08 3.50
CA VAL A 111 5.05 6.90 2.47
C VAL A 111 4.70 8.29 2.99
N ALA A 112 4.27 8.42 4.24
CA ALA A 112 3.85 9.70 4.80
C ALA A 112 5.02 10.60 5.22
N TYR A 113 6.24 10.09 5.25
CA TYR A 113 7.47 10.89 5.41
C TYR A 113 8.14 11.23 4.07
N ALA A 114 7.61 10.74 2.94
CA ALA A 114 8.25 10.78 1.64
C ALA A 114 8.51 12.19 1.09
N ASP A 115 7.64 13.15 1.40
CA ASP A 115 7.60 14.48 0.78
C ASP A 115 8.16 15.61 1.69
N GLY A 116 8.79 15.25 2.81
CA GLY A 116 9.44 16.21 3.70
C GLY A 116 8.81 16.37 5.07
N GLY A 117 7.75 15.60 5.38
CA GLY A 117 7.32 15.38 6.76
C GLY A 117 5.86 15.00 6.91
N LEU A 118 5.58 14.17 7.93
CA LEU A 118 4.25 13.72 8.29
C LEU A 118 3.34 14.87 8.74
N SER A 119 2.25 15.11 8.00
CA SER A 119 1.21 16.06 8.37
C SER A 119 0.34 15.56 9.54
N GLU A 120 -0.43 16.47 10.17
CA GLU A 120 -1.36 16.09 11.24
C GLU A 120 -2.49 15.17 10.74
N PHE A 121 -2.94 15.34 9.49
CA PHE A 121 -4.00 14.51 8.91
C PHE A 121 -3.52 13.08 8.67
N GLU A 122 -2.32 12.94 8.11
CA GLU A 122 -1.69 11.64 7.89
C GLU A 122 -1.36 10.95 9.21
N ASP A 123 -0.75 11.63 10.20
CA ASP A 123 -0.45 11.03 11.52
C ASP A 123 -1.75 10.49 12.12
N ASN A 124 -2.82 11.29 12.16
CA ASN A 124 -4.12 10.85 12.67
C ASN A 124 -4.69 9.65 11.90
N LEU A 125 -4.52 9.59 10.58
CA LEU A 125 -4.99 8.48 9.76
C LEU A 125 -4.19 7.20 10.05
N VAL A 126 -2.86 7.29 10.11
CA VAL A 126 -1.97 6.18 10.49
C VAL A 126 -2.30 5.69 11.90
N TRP A 127 -2.56 6.58 12.85
CA TRP A 127 -3.00 6.22 14.20
C TRP A 127 -4.27 5.36 14.19
N ARG A 128 -5.29 5.79 13.44
CA ARG A 128 -6.58 5.07 13.31
C ARG A 128 -6.41 3.73 12.59
N ALA A 129 -5.67 3.70 11.49
CA ALA A 129 -5.41 2.50 10.71
C ALA A 129 -4.66 1.45 11.54
N ALA A 130 -3.61 1.86 12.25
CA ALA A 130 -2.85 0.99 13.14
C ALA A 130 -3.69 0.44 14.30
N GLU A 131 -4.62 1.23 14.85
CA GLU A 131 -5.60 0.76 15.82
C GLU A 131 -6.50 -0.35 15.27
N LEU A 132 -7.02 -0.16 14.05
CA LEU A 132 -7.83 -1.16 13.36
C LEU A 132 -7.01 -2.41 13.00
N LEU A 133 -5.71 -2.27 12.75
CA LEU A 133 -4.75 -3.37 12.55
C LEU A 133 -4.31 -4.04 13.86
N ASN A 134 -4.92 -3.69 15.00
CA ASN A 134 -4.58 -4.24 16.32
C ASN A 134 -3.09 -4.03 16.69
N VAL A 135 -2.49 -2.91 16.26
CA VAL A 135 -1.12 -2.55 16.60
C VAL A 135 -1.10 -1.65 17.83
N GLY A 136 -0.33 -2.05 18.84
CA GLY A 136 -0.23 -1.34 20.11
C GLY A 136 0.38 0.07 19.96
N SER A 137 0.03 0.99 20.85
CA SER A 137 0.57 2.36 20.84
C SER A 137 2.09 2.40 21.03
N ARG A 138 2.65 1.46 21.81
CA ARG A 138 4.10 1.33 22.00
C ARG A 138 4.83 1.03 20.69
N ASP A 139 4.32 0.09 19.92
CA ASP A 139 4.91 -0.27 18.63
C ASP A 139 4.75 0.84 17.60
N ARG A 140 3.59 1.51 17.56
CA ARG A 140 3.39 2.68 16.70
C ARG A 140 4.43 3.77 16.96
N ILE A 141 4.67 4.12 18.24
CA ILE A 141 5.66 5.14 18.62
C ILE A 141 7.08 4.70 18.23
N ARG A 142 7.40 3.42 18.44
CA ARG A 142 8.70 2.85 18.09
C ARG A 142 8.93 2.90 16.57
N ILE A 143 7.99 2.38 15.78
CA ILE A 143 8.06 2.38 14.31
C ILE A 143 8.18 3.82 13.78
N ARG A 144 7.35 4.74 14.26
CA ARG A 144 7.40 6.14 13.80
C ARG A 144 8.78 6.76 14.05
N ARG A 145 9.39 6.46 15.20
CA ARG A 145 10.75 6.93 15.51
C ARG A 145 11.77 6.31 14.56
N GLU A 146 11.72 4.99 14.38
CA GLU A 146 12.65 4.25 13.52
C GLU A 146 12.62 4.80 12.08
N VAL A 147 11.43 4.87 11.47
CA VAL A 147 11.25 5.41 10.10
C VAL A 147 11.71 6.87 10.01
N ARG A 148 11.34 7.71 10.97
CA ARG A 148 11.77 9.12 10.97
C ARG A 148 13.30 9.27 11.04
N GLU A 149 13.96 8.46 11.87
CA GLU A 149 15.42 8.47 12.00
C GLU A 149 16.11 7.98 10.72
N GLU A 150 15.51 7.03 9.99
CA GLU A 150 16.01 6.57 8.69
C GLU A 150 15.86 7.63 7.59
N THR A 151 14.71 8.29 7.53
CA THR A 151 14.45 9.35 6.53
C THR A 151 15.26 10.62 6.80
N GLU A 152 15.44 11.01 8.08
CA GLU A 152 16.23 12.19 8.46
C GLU A 152 17.76 11.91 8.48
N GLY A 153 18.18 10.66 8.73
CA GLY A 153 19.58 10.26 8.86
C GLY A 153 20.35 10.12 7.54
N GLY A 154 19.66 10.13 6.40
CA GLY A 154 20.25 10.06 5.06
C GLY A 154 21.05 11.30 4.62
N ASP A 155 20.94 12.42 5.35
CA ASP A 155 21.54 13.72 4.98
C ASP A 155 22.82 14.06 5.76
N THR A 156 23.63 13.07 6.16
CA THR A 156 24.96 13.34 6.75
C THR A 156 25.98 13.53 5.62
N PRO A 157 26.49 14.76 5.35
CA PRO A 157 27.59 14.92 4.41
C PRO A 157 28.87 14.35 5.03
N VAL A 158 29.51 13.43 4.31
CA VAL A 158 30.89 12.99 4.58
C VAL A 158 31.87 14.03 4.06
#